data_AF-A0A431IYD7-F1
#
_entry.id   AF-A0A431IYD7-F1
#
_cell.length_a   1.000
_cell.length_b   1.000
_cell.length_c   1.000
_cell.angle_alpha   90.00
_cell.angle_beta   90.00
_cell.angle_gamma   90.00
#
_symmetry.space_group_name_H-M   'P 1'
#
loop_
_entity.id
_entity.type
_entity.pdbx_description
1 polymer ?
#
loop_
_entity_poly.entity_id
_entity_poly.type
_entity_poly.pdbx_seq_one_letter_code
_entity_poly.pdbx_strand_id
1 'polypeptide(L)'
;MLNKCIVKLSAGQNLSLEDSYLAAKALFTDVDPVLAGSFLTLLHAKGETADELLGFHKALVESGRSLLLDKPFVDIVGTGGDKAGTLNISTGGSLLAAACGVPVVKHGNRAVSSKCGSADVLAELGFSLNLTDNEIIKTVDQRNFAFCFAPNFYPILRKLNDVRKKLATPTIFNLMGPLLNPAGREHIILGVYQDKYVPVIAETLFRLGTTKSLVFHGNGLDELSCLDTLQAKLVTDESISDITLDLRELGLSQAELSDLAGGDRMYNAQMLIKTLNDKVKTGISDSLALNAGAALYVYGKASSLIDGVKQAQQRLAEGNIIPLNKLQQIVHRKYQAPQKRKSMKAALLAKEFAVISEIKRASPSAGHIADIGDPVERARHYVEIGAAAISVLTDAGFNGSMEDLRRVSAGLKDTSVPVLCKDFMLTPPQIAEAAANGADVILLIVHILQENTFEMARIAHSFGLEVLVEVHNPNELDIALKADADVIGVNQRDLNDFSMHPNQFADLIKLIPANRVKVAESGLKTREQALAAIALGYDGVLVGEALSRLDNPAEFFGK
;
A
#
# COMPACT_ATOMS: atom_id res chain seq x y z
N MET A 1 -2.79 -19.44 41.16
CA MET A 1 -3.77 -18.36 40.91
C MET A 1 -4.70 -18.69 39.75
N LEU A 2 -4.18 -18.89 38.53
CA LEU A 2 -4.98 -19.14 37.31
C LEU A 2 -6.03 -20.25 37.44
N ASN A 3 -5.70 -21.41 38.03
CA ASN A 3 -6.68 -22.49 38.24
C ASN A 3 -7.91 -22.06 39.06
N LYS A 4 -7.72 -21.20 40.08
CA LYS A 4 -8.85 -20.67 40.86
C LYS A 4 -9.77 -19.80 39.99
N CYS A 5 -9.18 -18.99 39.11
CA CYS A 5 -9.94 -18.15 38.18
C CYS A 5 -10.63 -19.00 37.10
N ILE A 6 -9.96 -20.02 36.56
CA ILE A 6 -10.55 -20.98 35.61
C ILE A 6 -11.79 -21.65 36.21
N VAL A 7 -11.75 -22.10 37.47
CA VAL A 7 -12.92 -22.68 38.15
C VAL A 7 -14.07 -21.68 38.22
N LYS A 8 -13.82 -20.43 38.62
CA LYS A 8 -14.85 -19.37 38.63
C LYS A 8 -15.45 -19.13 37.25
N LEU A 9 -14.61 -18.96 36.24
CA LEU A 9 -15.03 -18.70 34.86
C LEU A 9 -15.82 -19.88 34.27
N SER A 10 -15.44 -21.12 34.59
CA SER A 10 -16.18 -22.32 34.15
C SER A 10 -17.60 -22.40 34.74
N ALA A 11 -17.84 -21.74 35.88
CA ALA A 11 -19.14 -21.59 36.51
C ALA A 11 -19.88 -20.30 36.06
N GLY A 12 -19.37 -19.58 35.05
CA GLY A 12 -19.94 -18.33 34.56
C GLY A 12 -19.78 -17.14 35.51
N GLN A 13 -18.88 -17.22 36.51
CA GLN A 13 -18.68 -16.17 37.51
C GLN A 13 -17.68 -15.13 37.03
N ASN A 14 -17.99 -13.85 37.26
CA ASN A 14 -17.08 -12.74 37.00
C ASN A 14 -15.90 -12.75 37.97
N LEU A 15 -14.73 -12.35 37.47
CA LEU A 15 -13.58 -12.08 38.33
C LEU A 15 -13.69 -10.68 38.91
N SER A 16 -13.24 -10.50 40.15
CA SER A 16 -13.01 -9.17 40.70
C SER A 16 -11.83 -8.50 39.97
N LEU A 17 -11.71 -7.18 40.10
CA LEU A 17 -10.56 -6.44 39.57
C LEU A 17 -9.23 -7.04 40.06
N GLU A 18 -9.14 -7.37 41.35
CA GLU A 18 -7.92 -7.94 41.94
C GLU A 18 -7.63 -9.35 41.42
N ASP A 19 -8.65 -10.23 41.34
CA ASP A 19 -8.48 -11.56 40.77
C ASP A 19 -8.03 -11.48 39.30
N SER A 20 -8.61 -10.56 38.54
CA SER A 20 -8.26 -10.31 37.13
C SER A 20 -6.83 -9.78 36.98
N TYR A 21 -6.43 -8.82 37.81
CA TYR A 21 -5.07 -8.29 37.86
C TYR A 21 -4.04 -9.40 38.14
N LEU A 22 -4.28 -10.20 39.17
CA LEU A 22 -3.38 -11.30 39.54
C LEU A 22 -3.35 -12.41 38.48
N ALA A 23 -4.49 -12.69 37.83
CA ALA A 23 -4.55 -13.62 36.70
C ALA A 23 -3.74 -13.10 35.51
N ALA A 24 -3.87 -11.82 35.15
CA ALA A 24 -3.10 -11.19 34.08
C ALA A 24 -1.58 -11.25 34.36
N LYS A 25 -1.14 -10.91 35.58
CA LYS A 25 0.28 -11.04 35.99
C LYS A 25 0.77 -12.48 35.82
N ALA A 26 -0.04 -13.46 36.21
CA ALA A 26 0.31 -14.88 36.05
C ALA A 26 0.35 -15.33 34.57
N LEU A 27 -0.45 -14.74 33.68
CA LEU A 27 -0.35 -15.01 32.23
C LEU A 27 0.94 -14.47 31.61
N PHE A 28 1.55 -13.45 32.23
CA PHE A 28 2.78 -12.82 31.73
C PHE A 28 4.06 -13.42 32.32
N THR A 29 3.95 -14.38 33.24
CA THR A 29 5.07 -15.21 33.71
C THR A 29 5.26 -16.43 32.79
N ASP A 30 6.09 -17.39 33.20
CA ASP A 30 6.14 -18.69 32.54
C ASP A 30 4.88 -19.48 32.91
N VAL A 31 3.95 -19.60 31.96
CA VAL A 31 2.62 -20.19 32.17
C VAL A 31 2.42 -21.34 31.20
N ASP A 32 1.82 -22.42 31.71
CA ASP A 32 1.42 -23.54 30.88
C ASP A 32 0.45 -23.07 29.77
N PRO A 33 0.75 -23.32 28.47
CA PRO A 33 -0.09 -22.90 27.35
C PRO A 33 -1.54 -23.42 27.41
N VAL A 34 -1.77 -24.60 27.98
CA VAL A 34 -3.10 -25.19 28.15
C VAL A 34 -3.90 -24.40 29.19
N LEU A 35 -3.27 -24.02 30.30
CA LEU A 35 -3.91 -23.18 31.32
C LEU A 35 -4.20 -21.77 30.79
N ALA A 36 -3.24 -21.17 30.06
CA ALA A 36 -3.43 -19.87 29.44
C ALA A 36 -4.59 -19.92 28.42
N GLY A 37 -4.60 -20.93 27.54
CA GLY A 37 -5.66 -21.13 26.57
C GLY A 37 -7.04 -21.33 27.22
N SER A 38 -7.11 -22.17 28.26
CA SER A 38 -8.34 -22.44 29.01
C SER A 38 -8.88 -21.18 29.67
N PHE A 39 -8.02 -20.42 30.36
CA PHE A 39 -8.40 -19.17 31.00
C PHE A 39 -8.95 -18.16 29.99
N LEU A 40 -8.22 -17.91 28.90
CA LEU A 40 -8.62 -16.91 27.90
C LEU A 40 -9.93 -17.28 27.20
N THR A 41 -10.11 -18.56 26.90
CA THR A 41 -11.33 -19.08 26.26
C THR A 41 -12.54 -18.93 27.17
N LEU A 42 -12.41 -19.34 28.44
CA LEU A 42 -13.52 -19.25 29.40
C LEU A 42 -13.88 -17.80 29.74
N LEU A 43 -12.87 -16.92 29.87
CA LEU A 43 -13.10 -15.50 30.10
C LEU A 43 -13.89 -14.87 28.96
N HIS A 44 -13.50 -15.16 27.71
CA HIS A 44 -14.19 -14.65 26.53
C HIS A 44 -15.60 -15.25 26.37
N ALA A 45 -15.75 -16.56 26.60
CA ALA A 45 -17.04 -17.24 26.49
C ALA A 45 -18.07 -16.72 27.52
N LYS A 46 -17.61 -16.36 28.73
CA LYS A 46 -18.44 -15.70 29.75
C LYS A 46 -18.87 -14.30 29.32
N GLY A 47 -18.00 -13.60 28.59
CA GLY A 47 -18.13 -12.17 28.29
C GLY A 47 -17.38 -11.34 29.33
N GLU A 48 -16.52 -10.46 28.86
CA GLU A 48 -15.63 -9.64 29.67
C GLU A 48 -16.39 -8.51 30.41
N THR A 49 -16.00 -8.21 31.65
CA THR A 49 -16.55 -7.10 32.44
C THR A 49 -15.56 -5.93 32.58
N ALA A 50 -16.06 -4.78 33.05
CA ALA A 50 -15.20 -3.62 33.32
C ALA A 50 -14.14 -3.91 34.40
N ASP A 51 -14.49 -4.63 35.48
CA ASP A 51 -13.53 -5.08 36.50
C ASP A 51 -12.41 -5.94 35.90
N GLU A 52 -12.77 -6.85 34.99
CA GLU A 52 -11.82 -7.73 34.33
C GLU A 52 -10.87 -6.95 33.42
N LEU A 53 -11.39 -6.03 32.61
CA LEU A 53 -10.59 -5.13 31.77
C LEU A 53 -9.67 -4.25 32.59
N LEU A 54 -10.15 -3.66 33.70
CA LEU A 54 -9.35 -2.83 34.60
C LEU A 54 -8.20 -3.62 35.24
N GLY A 55 -8.44 -4.87 35.65
CA GLY A 55 -7.41 -5.74 36.19
C GLY A 55 -6.31 -6.05 35.18
N PHE A 56 -6.68 -6.44 33.96
CA PHE A 56 -5.73 -6.67 32.86
C PHE A 56 -4.97 -5.41 32.48
N HIS A 57 -5.69 -4.31 32.36
CA HIS A 57 -5.14 -3.00 32.05
C HIS A 57 -4.06 -2.60 33.07
N LYS A 58 -4.34 -2.72 34.38
CA LYS A 58 -3.37 -2.44 35.45
C LYS A 58 -2.10 -3.29 35.29
N ALA A 59 -2.25 -4.60 35.10
CA ALA A 59 -1.11 -5.51 34.93
C ALA A 59 -0.25 -5.18 33.70
N LEU A 60 -0.89 -4.76 32.60
CA LEU A 60 -0.21 -4.43 31.34
C LEU A 60 0.51 -3.10 31.42
N VAL A 61 -0.10 -2.07 32.00
CA VAL A 61 0.55 -0.76 32.19
C VAL A 61 1.80 -0.89 33.07
N GLU A 62 1.74 -1.65 34.17
CA GLU A 62 2.91 -1.93 35.02
C GLU A 62 4.04 -2.69 34.31
N SER A 63 3.71 -3.43 33.26
CA SER A 63 4.66 -4.26 32.50
C SER A 63 5.11 -3.60 31.20
N GLY A 64 4.52 -2.46 30.85
CA GLY A 64 4.77 -1.73 29.61
C GLY A 64 5.70 -0.55 29.81
N ARG A 65 6.17 0.02 28.70
CA ARG A 65 6.87 1.29 28.70
C ARG A 65 5.85 2.43 28.64
N SER A 66 5.99 3.42 29.51
CA SER A 66 5.15 4.62 29.50
C SER A 66 5.82 5.75 28.74
N LEU A 67 5.03 6.58 28.07
CA LEU A 67 5.44 7.80 27.39
C LEU A 67 4.86 8.99 28.16
N LEU A 68 5.70 9.93 28.59
CA LEU A 68 5.23 11.15 29.25
C LEU A 68 5.04 12.25 28.20
N LEU A 69 3.87 12.89 28.20
CA LEU A 69 3.60 14.07 27.38
C LEU A 69 3.17 15.24 28.27
N ASP A 70 3.69 16.43 27.98
CA ASP A 70 3.38 17.65 28.74
C ASP A 70 2.10 18.36 28.23
N LYS A 71 1.31 17.69 27.38
CA LYS A 71 0.10 18.27 26.79
C LYS A 71 -1.01 17.23 26.61
N PRO A 72 -2.27 17.69 26.63
CA PRO A 72 -3.41 16.87 26.22
C PRO A 72 -3.35 16.39 24.78
N PHE A 73 -3.88 15.19 24.55
CA PHE A 73 -4.01 14.59 23.21
C PHE A 73 -5.29 13.78 23.08
N VAL A 74 -5.62 13.41 21.83
CA VAL A 74 -6.68 12.45 21.48
C VAL A 74 -6.07 11.17 20.90
N ASP A 75 -6.66 10.02 21.24
CA ASP A 75 -6.49 8.78 20.48
C ASP A 75 -7.77 8.45 19.71
N ILE A 76 -7.63 8.03 18.45
CA ILE A 76 -8.75 7.54 17.63
C ILE A 76 -8.41 6.10 17.27
N VAL A 77 -9.15 5.16 17.85
CA VAL A 77 -8.76 3.76 17.86
C VAL A 77 -9.98 2.85 17.87
N GLY A 78 -9.82 1.67 17.26
CA GLY A 78 -10.82 0.62 17.25
C GLY A 78 -10.27 -0.67 17.84
N THR A 79 -11.16 -1.52 18.35
CA THR A 79 -10.80 -2.88 18.81
C THR A 79 -10.28 -3.79 17.68
N GLY A 80 -10.60 -3.44 16.43
CA GLY A 80 -10.51 -4.28 15.25
C GLY A 80 -11.43 -5.50 15.31
N GLY A 81 -11.43 -6.30 14.26
CA GLY A 81 -12.08 -7.62 14.26
C GLY A 81 -13.54 -7.64 13.80
N ASP A 82 -14.06 -6.53 13.28
CA ASP A 82 -15.34 -6.46 12.56
C ASP A 82 -15.33 -7.22 11.22
N LYS A 83 -14.12 -7.51 10.69
CA LYS A 83 -13.86 -8.19 9.40
C LYS A 83 -14.47 -7.47 8.19
N ALA A 84 -14.80 -6.19 8.32
CA ALA A 84 -15.44 -5.44 7.25
C ALA A 84 -14.48 -5.08 6.11
N GLY A 85 -13.16 -5.12 6.38
CA GLY A 85 -12.14 -4.85 5.36
C GLY A 85 -12.21 -3.43 4.82
N THR A 86 -12.64 -2.48 5.65
CA THR A 86 -12.76 -1.07 5.33
C THR A 86 -11.40 -0.41 5.13
N LEU A 87 -11.40 0.78 4.53
CA LEU A 87 -10.25 1.68 4.56
C LEU A 87 -9.88 2.00 6.01
N ASN A 88 -8.62 2.36 6.25
CA ASN A 88 -8.13 2.76 7.56
C ASN A 88 -8.69 4.14 7.99
N ILE A 89 -10.01 4.19 8.25
CA ILE A 89 -10.81 5.39 8.54
C ILE A 89 -10.28 6.09 9.79
N SER A 90 -10.07 5.38 10.90
CA SER A 90 -9.49 5.97 12.11
C SER A 90 -8.10 6.57 11.86
N THR A 91 -7.29 5.98 10.97
CA THR A 91 -5.97 6.54 10.62
C THR A 91 -6.12 7.83 9.81
N GLY A 92 -7.00 7.84 8.80
CA GLY A 92 -7.30 9.06 8.03
C GLY A 92 -7.90 10.17 8.90
N GLY A 93 -8.83 9.83 9.79
CA GLY A 93 -9.45 10.73 10.75
C GLY A 93 -8.44 11.30 11.75
N SER A 94 -7.48 10.49 12.23
CA SER A 94 -6.38 10.96 13.07
C SER A 94 -5.51 12.00 12.37
N LEU A 95 -5.15 11.77 11.10
CA LEU A 95 -4.33 12.71 10.33
C LEU A 95 -5.10 14.02 10.06
N LEU A 96 -6.40 13.93 9.77
CA LEU A 96 -7.25 15.11 9.59
C LEU A 96 -7.44 15.90 10.90
N ALA A 97 -7.65 15.23 12.04
CA ALA A 97 -7.74 15.87 13.35
C ALA A 97 -6.43 16.60 13.73
N ALA A 98 -5.28 15.96 13.48
CA ALA A 98 -3.97 16.58 13.65
C ALA A 98 -3.78 17.81 12.76
N ALA A 99 -4.23 17.73 11.51
CA ALA A 99 -4.20 18.85 10.57
C ALA A 99 -5.15 20.00 10.96
N CYS A 100 -6.19 19.71 11.75
CA CYS A 100 -7.03 20.72 12.40
C CYS A 100 -6.36 21.31 13.66
N GLY A 101 -5.17 20.86 14.04
CA GLY A 101 -4.41 21.40 15.17
C GLY A 101 -4.75 20.79 16.53
N VAL A 102 -5.31 19.57 16.57
CA VAL A 102 -5.46 18.79 17.81
C VAL A 102 -4.30 17.80 17.91
N PRO A 103 -3.55 17.73 19.03
CA PRO A 103 -2.54 16.70 19.22
C PRO A 103 -3.18 15.31 19.21
N VAL A 104 -2.73 14.44 18.31
CA VAL A 104 -3.17 13.06 18.18
C VAL A 104 -2.01 12.12 18.44
N VAL A 105 -2.17 11.22 19.41
CA VAL A 105 -1.20 10.18 19.72
C VAL A 105 -1.89 8.86 19.49
N LYS A 106 -1.75 8.33 18.27
CA LYS A 106 -2.47 7.14 17.86
C LYS A 106 -1.72 5.88 18.33
N HIS A 107 -2.36 5.06 19.16
CA HIS A 107 -1.83 3.74 19.49
C HIS A 107 -2.34 2.70 18.49
N GLY A 108 -1.48 1.82 18.00
CA GLY A 108 -1.91 0.82 17.04
C GLY A 108 -0.91 -0.28 16.76
N ASN A 109 -1.33 -1.23 15.93
CA ASN A 109 -0.56 -2.42 15.61
C ASN A 109 -0.64 -2.74 14.11
N ARG A 110 0.13 -3.75 13.68
CA ARG A 110 -0.04 -4.39 12.37
C ARG A 110 -1.27 -5.28 12.39
N ALA A 111 -1.85 -5.54 11.22
CA ALA A 111 -2.98 -6.45 11.12
C ALA A 111 -2.60 -7.87 11.54
N VAL A 112 -3.51 -8.52 12.28
CA VAL A 112 -3.46 -9.96 12.58
C VAL A 112 -4.48 -10.74 11.73
N SER A 113 -5.62 -10.11 11.40
CA SER A 113 -6.75 -10.74 10.68
C SER A 113 -7.30 -9.93 9.50
N SER A 114 -6.95 -8.64 9.35
CA SER A 114 -7.32 -7.82 8.18
C SER A 114 -6.22 -7.83 7.11
N LYS A 115 -6.54 -7.38 5.90
CA LYS A 115 -5.55 -7.21 4.81
C LYS A 115 -4.49 -6.13 5.11
N CYS A 116 -4.81 -5.20 6.02
CA CYS A 116 -3.94 -4.06 6.32
C CYS A 116 -4.29 -3.43 7.69
N GLY A 117 -3.30 -3.19 8.54
CA GLY A 117 -3.46 -2.48 9.82
C GLY A 117 -2.95 -1.05 9.76
N SER A 118 -3.24 -0.25 10.79
CA SER A 118 -2.86 1.17 10.84
C SER A 118 -1.34 1.38 10.72
N ALA A 119 -0.55 0.49 11.32
CA ALA A 119 0.91 0.54 11.22
C ALA A 119 1.40 0.29 9.77
N ASP A 120 0.74 -0.58 9.03
CA ASP A 120 1.13 -0.92 7.66
C ASP A 120 0.83 0.25 6.70
N VAL A 121 -0.33 0.91 6.86
CA VAL A 121 -0.69 2.11 6.09
C VAL A 121 0.22 3.28 6.42
N LEU A 122 0.48 3.55 7.70
CA LEU A 122 1.35 4.65 8.10
C LEU A 122 2.78 4.45 7.59
N ALA A 123 3.31 3.23 7.62
CA ALA A 123 4.61 2.92 7.03
C ALA A 123 4.64 3.19 5.51
N GLU A 124 3.59 2.80 4.78
CA GLU A 124 3.44 3.05 3.34
C GLU A 124 3.33 4.57 3.02
N LEU A 125 2.69 5.32 3.92
CA LEU A 125 2.67 6.79 3.87
C LEU A 125 4.01 7.44 4.25
N GLY A 126 5.00 6.66 4.67
CA GLY A 126 6.35 7.14 5.00
C GLY A 126 6.55 7.57 6.45
N PHE A 127 5.62 7.23 7.36
CA PHE A 127 5.82 7.43 8.79
C PHE A 127 6.78 6.38 9.35
N SER A 128 7.69 6.80 10.24
CA SER A 128 8.51 5.86 11.00
C SER A 128 7.68 5.22 12.10
N LEU A 129 7.70 3.88 12.17
CA LEU A 129 7.06 3.12 13.26
C LEU A 129 7.96 2.98 14.50
N ASN A 130 9.26 3.25 14.34
CA ASN A 130 10.28 3.06 15.36
C ASN A 130 10.85 4.42 15.75
N LEU A 131 10.04 5.19 16.47
CA LEU A 131 10.46 6.45 17.08
C LEU A 131 10.85 6.21 18.55
N THR A 132 11.89 6.88 18.99
CA THR A 132 12.21 7.03 20.41
C THR A 132 11.21 7.97 21.09
N ASP A 133 11.15 7.96 22.42
CA ASP A 133 10.18 8.78 23.17
C ASP A 133 10.36 10.28 22.89
N ASN A 134 11.62 10.74 22.83
CA ASN A 134 11.94 12.13 22.47
C ASN A 134 11.50 12.50 21.05
N GLU A 135 11.62 11.57 20.09
CA GLU A 135 11.15 11.81 18.73
C GLU A 135 9.62 11.82 18.64
N ILE A 136 8.94 10.98 19.42
CA ILE A 136 7.47 11.00 19.53
C ILE A 136 7.02 12.37 20.05
N ILE A 137 7.55 12.81 21.20
CA ILE A 137 7.25 14.12 21.81
C ILE A 137 7.46 15.24 20.79
N LYS A 138 8.63 15.28 20.16
CA LYS A 138 8.97 16.29 19.15
C LYS A 138 8.04 16.27 17.94
N THR A 139 7.61 15.09 17.50
CA THR A 139 6.70 14.98 16.34
C THR A 139 5.29 15.45 16.70
N VAL A 140 4.82 15.15 17.92
CA VAL A 140 3.56 15.71 18.43
C VAL A 140 3.64 17.24 18.52
N ASP A 141 4.75 17.81 18.99
CA ASP A 141 4.97 19.26 19.05
C ASP A 141 4.95 19.94 17.68
N GLN A 142 5.58 19.30 16.69
CA GLN A 142 5.77 19.91 15.38
C GLN A 142 4.61 19.67 14.42
N ARG A 143 3.91 18.54 14.55
CA ARG A 143 2.95 18.05 13.56
C ARG A 143 1.59 17.68 14.14
N ASN A 144 1.41 17.77 15.46
CA ASN A 144 0.22 17.31 16.17
C ASN A 144 -0.13 15.84 15.94
N PHE A 145 0.80 15.01 15.45
CA PHE A 145 0.55 13.59 15.21
C PHE A 145 1.77 12.76 15.56
N ALA A 146 1.57 11.69 16.32
CA ALA A 146 2.53 10.61 16.43
C ALA A 146 1.84 9.25 16.51
N PHE A 147 2.57 8.21 16.12
CA PHE A 147 2.11 6.84 16.17
C PHE A 147 2.92 6.03 17.19
N CYS A 148 2.22 5.45 18.14
CA CYS A 148 2.79 4.54 19.14
C CYS A 148 2.57 3.10 18.68
N PHE A 149 3.63 2.48 18.15
CA PHE A 149 3.56 1.09 17.68
C PHE A 149 3.55 0.10 18.85
N ALA A 150 2.42 -0.59 19.07
CA ALA A 150 2.15 -1.41 20.26
C ALA A 150 3.27 -2.40 20.64
N PRO A 151 3.92 -3.13 19.71
CA PRO A 151 5.01 -4.06 20.04
C PRO A 151 6.25 -3.42 20.66
N ASN A 152 6.42 -2.09 20.55
CA ASN A 152 7.52 -1.34 21.14
C ASN A 152 7.23 -0.93 22.61
N PHE A 153 5.96 -0.92 23.02
CA PHE A 153 5.54 -0.52 24.37
C PHE A 153 5.12 -1.70 25.24
N TYR A 154 4.55 -2.75 24.65
CA TYR A 154 4.08 -3.93 25.36
C TYR A 154 4.71 -5.22 24.82
N PRO A 155 6.05 -5.38 24.87
CA PRO A 155 6.73 -6.57 24.37
C PRO A 155 6.31 -7.85 25.11
N ILE A 156 5.83 -7.71 26.37
CA ILE A 156 5.34 -8.81 27.20
C ILE A 156 4.20 -9.60 26.53
N LEU A 157 3.39 -8.94 25.70
CA LEU A 157 2.27 -9.57 24.99
C LEU A 157 2.73 -10.65 24.01
N ARG A 158 4.00 -10.63 23.56
CA ARG A 158 4.54 -11.65 22.65
C ARG A 158 4.51 -13.04 23.25
N LYS A 159 4.59 -13.17 24.59
CA LYS A 159 4.51 -14.46 25.29
C LYS A 159 3.21 -15.23 25.02
N LEU A 160 2.14 -14.51 24.69
CA LEU A 160 0.82 -15.11 24.45
C LEU A 160 0.50 -15.24 22.95
N ASN A 161 1.41 -14.85 22.06
CA ASN A 161 1.16 -14.88 20.61
C ASN A 161 0.84 -16.30 20.11
N ASP A 162 1.62 -17.30 20.51
CA ASP A 162 1.42 -18.68 20.05
C ASP A 162 0.11 -19.26 20.57
N VAL A 163 -0.23 -19.00 21.84
CA VAL A 163 -1.51 -19.41 22.44
C VAL A 163 -2.66 -18.76 21.67
N ARG A 164 -2.65 -17.44 21.50
CA ARG A 164 -3.70 -16.70 20.79
C ARG A 164 -3.83 -17.12 19.32
N LYS A 165 -2.71 -17.37 18.64
CA LYS A 165 -2.71 -17.86 17.25
C LYS A 165 -3.35 -19.24 17.14
N LYS A 166 -3.07 -20.15 18.08
CA LYS A 166 -3.68 -21.49 18.13
C LYS A 166 -5.15 -21.46 18.51
N LEU A 167 -5.56 -20.56 19.40
CA LEU A 167 -6.97 -20.39 19.78
C LEU A 167 -7.83 -19.89 18.60
N ALA A 168 -7.28 -19.07 17.72
CA ALA A 168 -7.94 -18.53 16.53
C ALA A 168 -9.32 -17.88 16.80
N THR A 169 -9.54 -17.41 18.02
CA THR A 169 -10.78 -16.79 18.51
C THR A 169 -10.45 -15.50 19.25
N PRO A 170 -11.37 -14.50 19.26
CA PRO A 170 -11.18 -13.29 20.05
C PRO A 170 -10.98 -13.62 21.53
N THR A 171 -10.20 -12.78 22.22
CA THR A 171 -10.03 -12.84 23.68
C THR A 171 -10.10 -11.43 24.24
N ILE A 172 -10.01 -11.30 25.57
CA ILE A 172 -9.91 -10.00 26.26
C ILE A 172 -8.87 -9.06 25.61
N PHE A 173 -7.78 -9.59 25.03
CA PHE A 173 -6.75 -8.78 24.38
C PHE A 173 -7.24 -8.03 23.12
N ASN A 174 -8.33 -8.45 22.50
CA ASN A 174 -8.97 -7.71 21.40
C ASN A 174 -9.64 -6.42 21.89
N LEU A 175 -10.09 -6.40 23.14
CA LEU A 175 -10.65 -5.19 23.78
C LEU A 175 -9.56 -4.32 24.40
N MET A 176 -8.38 -4.88 24.67
CA MET A 176 -7.34 -4.19 25.42
C MET A 176 -6.50 -3.21 24.62
N GLY A 177 -6.28 -3.45 23.32
CA GLY A 177 -5.44 -2.58 22.48
C GLY A 177 -5.77 -1.09 22.60
N PRO A 178 -7.04 -0.68 22.45
CA PRO A 178 -7.49 0.70 22.61
C PRO A 178 -7.28 1.32 23.99
N LEU A 179 -7.18 0.50 25.04
CA LEU A 179 -7.08 0.97 26.43
C LEU A 179 -5.62 1.13 26.90
N LEU A 180 -4.66 0.78 26.05
CA LEU A 180 -3.23 0.70 26.38
C LEU A 180 -2.40 1.75 25.65
N ASN A 181 -2.93 2.94 25.39
CA ASN A 181 -2.09 3.99 24.84
C ASN A 181 -0.97 4.34 25.85
N PRO A 182 0.31 4.24 25.45
CA PRO A 182 1.43 4.43 26.37
C PRO A 182 1.57 5.88 26.87
N ALA A 183 0.96 6.84 26.17
CA ALA A 183 0.93 8.24 26.58
C ALA A 183 -0.12 8.54 27.67
N GLY A 184 -0.92 7.56 28.06
CA GLY A 184 -2.04 7.74 28.98
C GLY A 184 -3.37 7.79 28.24
N ARG A 185 -4.37 8.43 28.85
CA ARG A 185 -5.76 8.36 28.38
C ARG A 185 -6.56 9.58 28.82
N GLU A 186 -6.43 10.67 28.09
CA GLU A 186 -7.25 11.85 28.37
C GLU A 186 -8.51 11.87 27.49
N HIS A 187 -8.31 11.77 26.17
CA HIS A 187 -9.39 11.88 25.20
C HIS A 187 -9.37 10.72 24.23
N ILE A 188 -10.47 9.98 24.10
CA ILE A 188 -10.51 8.77 23.27
C ILE A 188 -11.76 8.72 22.41
N ILE A 189 -11.58 8.46 21.12
CA ILE A 189 -12.63 8.01 20.21
C ILE A 189 -12.42 6.51 20.01
N LEU A 190 -13.31 5.69 20.60
CA LEU A 190 -13.15 4.24 20.69
C LEU A 190 -14.31 3.49 20.03
N GLY A 191 -14.04 2.84 18.90
CA GLY A 191 -14.98 1.93 18.27
C GLY A 191 -14.81 0.49 18.74
N VAL A 192 -15.93 -0.21 18.95
CA VAL A 192 -15.95 -1.63 19.32
C VAL A 192 -16.60 -2.49 18.22
N TYR A 193 -16.07 -3.69 18.03
CA TYR A 193 -16.52 -4.61 16.97
C TYR A 193 -17.90 -5.26 17.22
N GLN A 194 -18.42 -5.21 18.45
CA GLN A 194 -19.77 -5.67 18.79
C GLN A 194 -20.42 -4.69 19.77
N ASP A 195 -21.67 -4.34 19.50
CA ASP A 195 -22.49 -3.41 20.28
C ASP A 195 -22.52 -3.72 21.79
N LYS A 196 -22.56 -5.01 22.15
CA LYS A 196 -22.57 -5.47 23.56
C LYS A 196 -21.38 -4.96 24.39
N TYR A 197 -20.26 -4.59 23.75
CA TYR A 197 -19.07 -4.07 24.44
C TYR A 197 -19.08 -2.57 24.66
N VAL A 198 -20.00 -1.81 24.03
CA VAL A 198 -20.10 -0.35 24.21
C VAL A 198 -20.28 0.02 25.69
N PRO A 199 -21.22 -0.59 26.45
CA PRO A 199 -21.39 -0.26 27.87
C PRO A 199 -20.17 -0.65 28.72
N VAL A 200 -19.57 -1.80 28.43
CA VAL A 200 -18.40 -2.33 29.18
C VAL A 200 -17.19 -1.42 29.01
N ILE A 201 -16.91 -0.98 27.79
CA ILE A 201 -15.80 -0.07 27.51
C ILE A 201 -16.08 1.32 28.06
N ALA A 202 -17.32 1.83 27.93
CA ALA A 202 -17.69 3.13 28.52
C ALA A 202 -17.48 3.15 30.03
N GLU A 203 -17.93 2.10 30.75
CA GLU A 203 -17.70 1.97 32.19
C GLU A 203 -16.21 1.86 32.52
N THR A 204 -15.44 1.12 31.71
CA THR A 204 -13.99 0.98 31.89
C THR A 204 -13.31 2.35 31.77
N LEU A 205 -13.60 3.13 30.72
CA LEU A 205 -13.02 4.47 30.52
C LEU A 205 -13.40 5.45 31.63
N PHE A 206 -14.66 5.42 32.07
CA PHE A 206 -15.14 6.23 33.18
C PHE A 206 -14.33 5.96 34.46
N ARG A 207 -14.17 4.68 34.82
CA ARG A 207 -13.42 4.26 36.01
C ARG A 207 -11.92 4.48 35.88
N LEU A 208 -11.41 4.50 34.65
CA LEU A 208 -10.02 4.87 34.37
C LEU A 208 -9.78 6.39 34.40
N GLY A 209 -10.84 7.20 34.49
CA GLY A 209 -10.76 8.65 34.66
C GLY A 209 -10.39 9.42 33.39
N THR A 210 -10.88 9.00 32.20
CA THR A 210 -10.70 9.81 30.98
C THR A 210 -11.44 11.13 31.09
N THR A 211 -10.84 12.23 30.61
CA THR A 211 -11.45 13.57 30.61
C THR A 211 -12.73 13.59 29.76
N LYS A 212 -12.64 13.09 28.52
CA LYS A 212 -13.82 12.94 27.66
C LYS A 212 -13.55 11.86 26.63
N SER A 213 -14.47 10.92 26.45
CA SER A 213 -14.35 9.85 25.45
C SER A 213 -15.68 9.58 24.77
N LEU A 214 -15.62 9.13 23.52
CA LEU A 214 -16.77 8.67 22.75
C LEU A 214 -16.59 7.17 22.45
N VAL A 215 -17.51 6.34 22.94
CA VAL A 215 -17.49 4.89 22.74
C VAL A 215 -18.68 4.47 21.89
N PHE A 216 -18.47 3.70 20.84
CA PHE A 216 -19.53 3.40 19.88
C PHE A 216 -19.34 2.05 19.18
N HIS A 217 -20.43 1.56 18.58
CA HIS A 217 -20.42 0.53 17.56
C HIS A 217 -21.13 1.10 16.32
N GLY A 218 -20.40 1.29 15.23
CA GLY A 218 -20.86 2.02 14.05
C GLY A 218 -21.46 1.11 12.99
N ASN A 219 -22.75 0.78 13.10
CA ASN A 219 -23.50 0.06 12.04
C ASN A 219 -22.81 -1.26 11.59
N GLY A 220 -22.31 -2.05 12.55
CA GLY A 220 -21.56 -3.28 12.26
C GLY A 220 -20.04 -3.11 12.21
N LEU A 221 -19.54 -1.87 12.33
CA LEU A 221 -18.12 -1.52 12.29
C LEU A 221 -17.62 -1.02 13.64
N ASP A 222 -16.31 -1.05 13.83
CA ASP A 222 -15.62 -0.39 14.94
C ASP A 222 -15.04 0.98 14.54
N GLU A 223 -15.67 1.64 13.55
CA GLU A 223 -15.27 2.94 13.01
C GLU A 223 -16.50 3.86 12.95
N LEU A 224 -16.32 5.17 13.21
CA LEU A 224 -17.39 6.13 12.91
C LEU A 224 -17.51 6.23 11.39
N SER A 225 -18.66 5.84 10.86
CA SER A 225 -18.90 5.79 9.42
C SER A 225 -20.20 6.48 9.07
N CYS A 226 -20.30 6.99 7.85
CA CYS A 226 -21.51 7.64 7.35
C CYS A 226 -22.50 6.62 6.74
N LEU A 227 -22.54 5.38 7.24
CA LEU A 227 -23.49 4.37 6.72
C LEU A 227 -24.93 4.67 7.13
N ASP A 228 -25.13 5.03 8.39
CA ASP A 228 -26.43 5.44 8.94
C ASP A 228 -26.20 6.23 10.24
N THR A 229 -27.28 6.66 10.87
CA THR A 229 -27.30 7.16 12.24
C THR A 229 -26.77 6.10 13.20
N LEU A 230 -25.98 6.51 14.20
CA LEU A 230 -25.45 5.59 15.22
C LEU A 230 -25.64 6.14 16.63
N GLN A 231 -25.71 5.22 17.59
CA GLN A 231 -25.72 5.51 19.02
C GLN A 231 -24.31 5.34 19.59
N ALA A 232 -23.95 6.21 20.51
CA ALA A 232 -22.68 6.18 21.21
C ALA A 232 -22.88 6.53 22.69
N LYS A 233 -21.87 6.20 23.50
CA LYS A 233 -21.73 6.64 24.88
C LYS A 233 -20.71 7.76 24.94
N LEU A 234 -21.12 8.92 25.43
CA LEU A 234 -20.23 10.00 25.83
C LEU A 234 -19.83 9.78 27.29
N VAL A 235 -18.54 9.59 27.52
CA VAL A 235 -17.93 9.39 28.83
C VAL A 235 -17.21 10.68 29.20
N THR A 236 -17.50 11.23 30.38
CA THR A 236 -16.74 12.32 31.00
C THR A 236 -16.19 11.84 32.33
N ASP A 237 -15.41 12.69 33.00
CA ASP A 237 -15.01 12.51 34.41
C ASP A 237 -16.21 12.45 35.37
N GLU A 238 -17.33 13.08 35.01
CA GLU A 238 -18.54 13.15 35.85
C GLU A 238 -19.59 12.07 35.54
N SER A 239 -19.74 11.65 34.28
CA SER A 239 -20.87 10.79 33.89
C SER A 239 -20.65 9.98 32.62
N ILE A 240 -21.54 9.02 32.40
CA ILE A 240 -21.71 8.32 31.12
C ILE A 240 -23.12 8.65 30.61
N SER A 241 -23.23 9.18 29.40
CA SER A 241 -24.49 9.57 28.77
C SER A 241 -24.62 9.00 27.37
N ASP A 242 -25.86 8.83 26.91
CA ASP A 242 -26.15 8.44 25.52
C ASP A 242 -26.08 9.65 24.60
N ILE A 243 -25.53 9.45 23.41
CA ILE A 243 -25.52 10.46 22.35
C ILE A 243 -25.83 9.81 21.00
N THR A 244 -26.70 10.44 20.24
CA THR A 244 -27.05 10.04 18.88
C THR A 244 -26.27 10.90 17.87
N LEU A 245 -25.68 10.25 16.87
CA LEU A 245 -24.99 10.92 15.78
C LEU A 245 -25.87 10.76 14.52
N ASP A 246 -26.75 11.72 14.27
CA ASP A 246 -27.55 11.80 13.03
C ASP A 246 -26.72 12.49 11.93
N LEU A 247 -26.53 11.81 10.81
CA LEU A 247 -25.69 12.28 9.71
C LEU A 247 -26.21 13.59 9.10
N ARG A 248 -27.53 13.78 9.01
CA ARG A 248 -28.14 14.99 8.43
C ARG A 248 -27.92 16.19 9.33
N GLU A 249 -28.06 16.03 10.64
CA GLU A 249 -27.77 17.09 11.62
C GLU A 249 -26.30 17.52 11.58
N LEU A 250 -25.40 16.56 11.32
CA LEU A 250 -23.96 16.81 11.19
C LEU A 250 -23.56 17.36 9.80
N GLY A 251 -24.50 17.48 8.85
CA GLY A 251 -24.20 17.94 7.48
C GLY A 251 -23.37 16.94 6.66
N LEU A 252 -23.52 15.65 6.93
CA LEU A 252 -22.80 14.55 6.27
C LEU A 252 -23.71 13.82 5.27
N SER A 253 -23.12 13.36 4.18
CA SER A 253 -23.81 12.53 3.19
C SER A 253 -23.75 11.07 3.62
N GLN A 254 -24.85 10.34 3.43
CA GLN A 254 -24.87 8.90 3.62
C GLN A 254 -23.96 8.22 2.59
N ALA A 255 -23.21 7.22 3.02
CA ALA A 255 -22.32 6.40 2.21
C ALA A 255 -22.81 4.94 2.20
N GLU A 256 -22.42 4.18 1.18
CA GLU A 256 -22.62 2.73 1.15
C GLU A 256 -21.38 1.99 1.68
N LEU A 257 -21.53 0.73 2.09
CA LEU A 257 -20.40 -0.06 2.58
C LEU A 257 -19.28 -0.21 1.53
N SER A 258 -19.65 -0.26 0.24
CA SER A 258 -18.71 -0.27 -0.88
C SER A 258 -17.85 0.98 -0.98
N ASP A 259 -18.36 2.14 -0.55
CA ASP A 259 -17.61 3.41 -0.55
C ASP A 259 -16.49 3.40 0.50
N LEU A 260 -16.66 2.58 1.54
CA LEU A 260 -15.72 2.43 2.65
C LEU A 260 -14.75 1.26 2.45
N ALA A 261 -14.92 0.47 1.38
CA ALA A 261 -14.15 -0.74 1.16
C ALA A 261 -12.64 -0.45 1.00
N GLY A 262 -11.83 -1.17 1.78
CA GLY A 262 -10.38 -1.09 1.76
C GLY A 262 -9.73 -2.19 0.91
N GLY A 263 -8.42 -2.11 0.83
CA GLY A 263 -7.59 -3.05 0.06
C GLY A 263 -6.35 -3.46 0.83
N ASP A 264 -5.27 -3.71 0.10
CA ASP A 264 -3.95 -3.88 0.70
C ASP A 264 -3.41 -2.53 1.25
N ARG A 265 -2.17 -2.55 1.76
CA ARG A 265 -1.53 -1.36 2.32
C ARG A 265 -1.34 -0.24 1.30
N MET A 266 -1.07 -0.59 0.03
CA MET A 266 -0.84 0.38 -1.04
C MET A 266 -2.15 1.08 -1.41
N TYR A 267 -3.21 0.30 -1.61
CA TYR A 267 -4.55 0.83 -1.89
C TYR A 267 -5.04 1.76 -0.77
N ASN A 268 -4.88 1.33 0.50
CA ASN A 268 -5.25 2.16 1.65
C ASN A 268 -4.47 3.48 1.67
N ALA A 269 -3.15 3.43 1.51
CA ALA A 269 -2.31 4.62 1.49
C ALA A 269 -2.72 5.59 0.36
N GLN A 270 -2.94 5.08 -0.85
CA GLN A 270 -3.36 5.88 -1.99
C GLN A 270 -4.73 6.53 -1.79
N MET A 271 -5.71 5.78 -1.28
CA MET A 271 -7.04 6.32 -1.01
C MET A 271 -7.01 7.41 0.07
N LEU A 272 -6.17 7.25 1.10
CA LEU A 272 -5.95 8.30 2.09
C LEU A 272 -5.28 9.53 1.48
N ILE A 273 -4.23 9.36 0.67
CA ILE A 273 -3.58 10.50 -0.02
C ILE A 273 -4.59 11.21 -0.92
N LYS A 274 -5.35 10.48 -1.73
CA LYS A 274 -6.38 11.05 -2.62
C LYS A 274 -7.40 11.86 -1.85
N THR A 275 -7.91 11.30 -0.76
CA THR A 275 -8.95 11.96 0.05
C THR A 275 -8.40 13.17 0.81
N LEU A 276 -7.20 13.06 1.39
CA LEU A 276 -6.63 14.06 2.29
C LEU A 276 -5.81 15.15 1.58
N ASN A 277 -5.34 14.91 0.35
CA ASN A 277 -4.50 15.85 -0.39
C ASN A 277 -5.18 16.51 -1.59
N ASP A 278 -6.06 15.83 -2.33
CA ASP A 278 -6.44 16.25 -3.69
C ASP A 278 -7.59 17.24 -3.77
N LYS A 279 -8.13 17.69 -2.64
CA LYS A 279 -9.33 18.56 -2.61
C LYS A 279 -10.52 17.93 -3.36
N VAL A 280 -10.55 16.60 -3.45
CA VAL A 280 -11.60 15.82 -4.10
C VAL A 280 -12.40 15.10 -3.03
N LYS A 281 -13.73 15.23 -3.09
CA LYS A 281 -14.62 14.42 -2.24
C LYS A 281 -14.60 12.97 -2.73
N THR A 282 -14.28 12.05 -1.84
CA THR A 282 -14.32 10.59 -2.05
C THR A 282 -15.40 9.97 -1.16
N GLY A 283 -15.70 8.69 -1.36
CA GLY A 283 -16.67 7.95 -0.54
C GLY A 283 -16.35 7.92 0.96
N ILE A 284 -15.09 8.12 1.34
CA ILE A 284 -14.65 8.16 2.75
C ILE A 284 -14.51 9.58 3.33
N SER A 285 -14.59 10.65 2.52
CA SER A 285 -14.35 12.03 2.97
C SER A 285 -15.19 12.40 4.20
N ASP A 286 -16.49 12.11 4.15
CA ASP A 286 -17.43 12.46 5.23
C ASP A 286 -17.18 11.59 6.48
N SER A 287 -16.83 10.31 6.33
CA SER A 287 -16.44 9.45 7.44
C SER A 287 -15.12 9.91 8.10
N LEU A 288 -14.14 10.39 7.32
CA LEU A 288 -12.93 11.00 7.89
C LEU A 288 -13.26 12.29 8.66
N ALA A 289 -14.13 13.13 8.09
CA ALA A 289 -14.58 14.36 8.74
C ALA A 289 -15.38 14.08 10.01
N LEU A 290 -16.16 13.01 10.06
CA LEU A 290 -16.89 12.56 11.24
C LEU A 290 -15.93 12.16 12.37
N ASN A 291 -14.93 11.32 12.08
CA ASN A 291 -13.92 10.90 13.06
C ASN A 291 -13.11 12.08 13.58
N ALA A 292 -12.64 12.94 12.67
CA ALA A 292 -11.89 14.13 13.04
C ALA A 292 -12.77 15.09 13.85
N GLY A 293 -14.00 15.37 13.40
CA GLY A 293 -14.93 16.26 14.10
C GLY A 293 -15.28 15.78 15.51
N ALA A 294 -15.48 14.46 15.69
CA ALA A 294 -15.63 13.85 16.99
C ALA A 294 -14.38 14.07 17.87
N ALA A 295 -13.18 13.88 17.32
CA ALA A 295 -11.93 14.16 18.04
C ALA A 295 -11.80 15.65 18.43
N LEU A 296 -12.14 16.59 17.54
CA LEU A 296 -12.14 18.03 17.84
C LEU A 296 -13.10 18.38 18.99
N TYR A 297 -14.30 17.78 18.99
CA TYR A 297 -15.30 17.97 20.03
C TYR A 297 -14.86 17.37 21.37
N VAL A 298 -14.36 16.13 21.34
CA VAL A 298 -13.94 15.43 22.55
C VAL A 298 -12.74 16.12 23.20
N TYR A 299 -11.78 16.61 22.40
CA TYR A 299 -10.66 17.43 22.88
C TYR A 299 -11.07 18.80 23.44
N GLY A 300 -12.26 19.30 23.10
CA GLY A 300 -12.72 20.63 23.47
C GLY A 300 -12.23 21.76 22.55
N LYS A 301 -11.69 21.44 21.37
CA LYS A 301 -11.39 22.44 20.33
C LYS A 301 -12.68 22.96 19.68
N ALA A 302 -13.65 22.08 19.48
CA ALA A 302 -14.97 22.41 18.97
C ALA A 302 -16.00 22.39 20.10
N SER A 303 -16.96 23.31 20.02
CA SER A 303 -18.01 23.48 21.04
C SER A 303 -19.10 22.40 20.98
N SER A 304 -19.24 21.74 19.83
CA SER A 304 -20.22 20.68 19.57
C SER A 304 -19.71 19.73 18.48
N LEU A 305 -20.35 18.57 18.32
CA LEU A 305 -20.04 17.65 17.21
C LEU A 305 -20.28 18.30 15.84
N ILE A 306 -21.36 19.07 15.69
CA ILE A 306 -21.68 19.80 14.44
C ILE A 306 -20.55 20.77 14.08
N ASP A 307 -20.09 21.56 15.05
CA ASP A 307 -18.97 22.48 14.88
C ASP A 307 -17.67 21.74 14.54
N GLY A 308 -17.39 20.62 15.23
CA GLY A 308 -16.21 19.79 14.97
C GLY A 308 -16.19 19.22 13.56
N VAL A 309 -17.31 18.65 13.10
CA VAL A 309 -17.44 18.10 11.75
C VAL A 309 -17.27 19.18 10.70
N LYS A 310 -17.89 20.35 10.91
CA LYS A 310 -17.75 21.49 9.98
C LYS A 310 -16.31 21.97 9.86
N GLN A 311 -15.59 22.09 10.97
CA GLN A 311 -14.16 22.44 10.96
C GLN A 311 -13.32 21.39 10.22
N ALA A 312 -13.60 20.10 10.45
CA ALA A 312 -12.91 19.01 9.76
C ALA A 312 -13.18 18.99 8.25
N GLN A 313 -14.43 19.23 7.82
CA GLN A 313 -14.79 19.35 6.39
C GLN A 313 -14.08 20.54 5.74
N GLN A 314 -14.00 21.68 6.41
CA GLN A 314 -13.27 22.85 5.93
C GLN A 314 -11.78 22.55 5.74
N ARG A 315 -11.14 21.93 6.74
CA ARG A 315 -9.72 21.54 6.63
C ARG A 315 -9.51 20.51 5.53
N LEU A 316 -10.42 19.54 5.37
CA LEU A 316 -10.32 18.54 4.32
C LEU A 316 -10.40 19.16 2.91
N ALA A 317 -11.25 20.16 2.71
CA ALA A 317 -11.41 20.86 1.43
C ALA A 317 -10.17 21.65 0.99
N GLU A 318 -9.33 22.06 1.94
CA GLU A 318 -8.03 22.70 1.65
C GLU A 318 -6.97 21.71 1.15
N GLY A 319 -7.13 20.41 1.44
CA GLY A 319 -6.19 19.35 1.07
C GLY A 319 -4.80 19.52 1.70
N ASN A 320 -3.80 18.93 1.05
CA ASN A 320 -2.38 18.92 1.45
C ASN A 320 -2.16 18.56 2.94
N ILE A 321 -2.84 17.55 3.45
CA ILE A 321 -2.73 17.11 4.85
C ILE A 321 -1.54 16.16 5.04
N ILE A 322 -1.33 15.21 4.13
CA ILE A 322 -0.24 14.24 4.22
C ILE A 322 0.99 14.82 3.49
N PRO A 323 2.12 15.03 4.18
CA PRO A 323 3.36 15.43 3.53
C PRO A 323 3.92 14.28 2.70
N LEU A 324 3.90 14.43 1.37
CA LEU A 324 4.44 13.43 0.45
C LEU A 324 5.89 13.73 0.12
N ASN A 325 6.74 12.71 0.15
CA ASN A 325 8.09 12.79 -0.41
C ASN A 325 8.04 12.86 -1.96
N LYS A 326 9.16 13.18 -2.60
CA LYS A 326 9.23 13.36 -4.07
C LYS A 326 8.74 12.12 -4.84
N LEU A 327 9.06 10.92 -4.36
CA LEU A 327 8.61 9.67 -4.98
C LEU A 327 7.09 9.49 -4.85
N GLN A 328 6.54 9.69 -3.66
CA GLN A 328 5.10 9.61 -3.42
C GLN A 328 4.33 10.67 -4.22
N GLN A 329 4.87 11.86 -4.40
CA GLN A 329 4.27 12.88 -5.28
C GLN A 329 4.22 12.42 -6.74
N ILE A 330 5.27 11.75 -7.23
CA ILE A 330 5.31 11.21 -8.59
C ILE A 330 4.32 10.06 -8.76
N VAL A 331 4.30 9.11 -7.82
CA VAL A 331 3.35 8.00 -7.80
C VAL A 331 1.92 8.56 -7.78
N HIS A 332 1.64 9.47 -6.86
CA HIS A 332 0.32 10.06 -6.68
C HIS A 332 -0.20 10.80 -7.92
N ARG A 333 0.64 11.63 -8.56
CA ARG A 333 0.30 12.32 -9.82
C ARG A 333 -0.07 11.35 -10.95
N LYS A 334 0.47 10.14 -10.95
CA LYS A 334 0.24 9.15 -12.00
C LYS A 334 -0.97 8.25 -11.77
N TYR A 335 -1.39 8.04 -10.52
CA TYR A 335 -2.61 7.28 -10.21
C TYR A 335 -3.91 8.06 -10.51
N GLN A 336 -3.84 9.37 -10.75
CA GLN A 336 -5.02 10.16 -11.09
C GLN A 336 -5.54 9.97 -12.53
N ALA A 337 -4.80 9.28 -13.40
CA ALA A 337 -5.32 8.76 -14.66
C ALA A 337 -4.45 7.58 -15.13
N PRO A 338 -4.99 6.37 -15.35
CA PRO A 338 -4.31 5.43 -16.24
C PRO A 338 -4.24 6.11 -17.61
N GLN A 339 -3.07 6.64 -17.95
CA GLN A 339 -2.81 7.13 -19.29
C GLN A 339 -3.03 5.91 -20.21
N LYS A 340 -3.98 5.99 -21.14
CA LYS A 340 -4.22 4.90 -22.10
C LYS A 340 -2.95 4.75 -22.94
N ARG A 341 -2.13 3.76 -22.60
CA ARG A 341 -0.88 3.46 -23.31
C ARG A 341 -1.17 2.54 -24.48
N LYS A 342 -0.28 2.59 -25.48
CA LYS A 342 -0.37 1.76 -26.67
C LYS A 342 0.15 0.37 -26.32
N SER A 343 -0.53 -0.68 -26.79
CA SER A 343 -0.11 -2.05 -26.51
C SER A 343 0.91 -2.53 -27.54
N MET A 344 2.13 -2.85 -27.09
CA MET A 344 3.14 -3.53 -27.91
C MET A 344 2.72 -4.96 -28.20
N LYS A 345 2.14 -5.65 -27.22
CA LYS A 345 1.57 -7.00 -27.44
C LYS A 345 0.60 -7.01 -28.63
N ALA A 346 -0.34 -6.08 -28.67
CA ALA A 346 -1.30 -5.97 -29.77
C ALA A 346 -0.63 -5.54 -31.08
N ALA A 347 0.32 -4.60 -31.03
CA ALA A 347 1.01 -4.11 -32.22
C ALA A 347 1.88 -5.17 -32.90
N LEU A 348 2.51 -6.07 -32.13
CA LEU A 348 3.29 -7.20 -32.64
C LEU A 348 2.37 -8.21 -33.33
N LEU A 349 1.29 -8.63 -32.67
CA LEU A 349 0.34 -9.60 -33.21
C LEU A 349 -0.44 -9.11 -34.44
N ALA A 350 -0.49 -7.80 -34.67
CA ALA A 350 -1.18 -7.20 -35.82
C ALA A 350 -0.40 -7.28 -37.14
N LYS A 351 0.84 -7.77 -37.14
CA LYS A 351 1.73 -7.80 -38.31
C LYS A 351 2.28 -9.21 -38.53
N GLU A 352 2.27 -9.69 -39.77
CA GLU A 352 2.95 -10.95 -40.14
C GLU A 352 4.48 -10.86 -40.00
N PHE A 353 5.04 -9.68 -40.24
CA PHE A 353 6.45 -9.37 -40.02
C PHE A 353 6.56 -8.16 -39.09
N ALA A 354 6.58 -8.41 -37.79
CA ALA A 354 6.66 -7.37 -36.77
C ALA A 354 8.11 -7.03 -36.40
N VAL A 355 8.51 -5.78 -36.65
CA VAL A 355 9.85 -5.28 -36.33
C VAL A 355 9.74 -4.18 -35.26
N ILE A 356 10.37 -4.40 -34.10
CA ILE A 356 10.66 -3.36 -33.12
C ILE A 356 11.93 -2.65 -33.59
N SER A 357 11.79 -1.43 -34.08
CA SER A 357 12.89 -0.66 -34.66
C SER A 357 13.58 0.18 -33.58
N GLU A 358 14.82 -0.17 -33.26
CA GLU A 358 15.62 0.51 -32.24
C GLU A 358 16.38 1.70 -32.83
N ILE A 359 16.27 2.86 -32.17
CA ILE A 359 17.08 4.03 -32.45
C ILE A 359 18.39 3.88 -31.70
N LYS A 360 19.46 3.51 -32.42
CA LYS A 360 20.74 3.12 -31.84
C LYS A 360 21.90 3.91 -32.42
N ARG A 361 22.46 4.82 -31.63
CA ARG A 361 23.63 5.63 -32.00
C ARG A 361 24.95 4.91 -31.72
N ALA A 362 25.03 4.19 -30.59
CA ALA A 362 26.22 3.48 -30.15
C ALA A 362 25.87 2.18 -29.42
N SER A 363 26.88 1.39 -29.07
CA SER A 363 26.75 0.29 -28.10
C SER A 363 28.08 -0.01 -27.40
N PRO A 364 28.07 -0.63 -26.22
CA PRO A 364 29.29 -1.06 -25.53
C PRO A 364 30.18 -2.00 -26.37
N SER A 365 29.57 -2.88 -27.18
CA SER A 365 30.32 -3.88 -27.97
C SER A 365 30.87 -3.35 -29.29
N ALA A 366 30.17 -2.41 -29.94
CA ALA A 366 30.53 -1.94 -31.28
C ALA A 366 31.04 -0.47 -31.31
N GLY A 367 31.01 0.23 -30.18
CA GLY A 367 31.30 1.66 -30.13
C GLY A 367 30.25 2.47 -30.88
N HIS A 368 30.70 3.44 -31.68
CA HIS A 368 29.84 4.24 -32.55
C HIS A 368 29.23 3.38 -33.68
N ILE A 369 27.91 3.46 -33.87
CA ILE A 369 27.17 2.70 -34.89
C ILE A 369 26.71 3.60 -36.02
N ALA A 370 26.05 4.71 -35.70
CA ALA A 370 25.52 5.64 -36.70
C ALA A 370 25.28 7.04 -36.10
N ASP A 371 25.47 8.07 -36.93
CA ASP A 371 25.01 9.43 -36.65
C ASP A 371 23.50 9.52 -36.93
N ILE A 372 22.71 9.43 -35.86
CA ILE A 372 21.27 9.68 -35.92
C ILE A 372 21.04 11.14 -35.55
N GLY A 373 20.57 11.93 -36.52
CA GLY A 373 20.16 13.33 -36.36
C GLY A 373 18.98 13.48 -35.40
N ASP A 374 17.82 13.95 -35.88
CA ASP A 374 16.63 14.03 -35.02
C ASP A 374 16.06 12.62 -34.76
N PRO A 375 16.05 12.12 -33.51
CA PRO A 375 15.43 10.83 -33.20
C PRO A 375 13.95 10.78 -33.55
N VAL A 376 13.24 11.91 -33.54
CA VAL A 376 11.82 11.99 -33.91
C VAL A 376 11.62 11.72 -35.39
N GLU A 377 12.45 12.30 -36.25
CA GLU A 377 12.41 12.06 -37.70
C GLU A 377 12.72 10.60 -38.01
N ARG A 378 13.75 10.04 -37.35
CA ARG A 378 14.09 8.61 -37.48
C ARG A 378 12.92 7.72 -37.06
N ALA A 379 12.29 8.02 -35.93
CA ALA A 379 11.14 7.26 -35.43
C ALA A 379 9.96 7.30 -36.41
N ARG A 380 9.64 8.49 -36.95
CA ARG A 380 8.58 8.65 -37.96
C ARG A 380 8.87 7.87 -39.24
N HIS A 381 10.11 7.94 -39.72
CA HIS A 381 10.52 7.17 -40.88
C HIS A 381 10.36 5.65 -40.65
N TYR A 382 10.78 5.15 -39.47
CA TYR A 382 10.56 3.74 -39.10
C TYR A 382 9.07 3.37 -39.06
N VAL A 383 8.20 4.25 -38.55
CA VAL A 383 6.74 4.04 -38.59
C VAL A 383 6.22 3.98 -40.02
N GLU A 384 6.64 4.89 -40.91
CA GLU A 384 6.22 4.93 -42.33
C GLU A 384 6.60 3.66 -43.09
N ILE A 385 7.81 3.13 -42.86
CA ILE A 385 8.28 1.91 -43.51
C ILE A 385 7.71 0.64 -42.86
N GLY A 386 7.04 0.75 -41.71
CA GLY A 386 6.15 -0.29 -41.18
C GLY A 386 6.57 -0.91 -39.85
N ALA A 387 7.38 -0.23 -39.03
CA ALA A 387 7.71 -0.68 -37.68
C ALA A 387 6.47 -1.02 -36.85
N ALA A 388 6.57 -2.09 -36.06
CA ALA A 388 5.55 -2.53 -35.11
C ALA A 388 5.61 -1.75 -33.80
N ALA A 389 6.83 -1.40 -33.37
CA ALA A 389 7.10 -0.55 -32.21
C ALA A 389 8.43 0.18 -32.42
N ILE A 390 8.63 1.27 -31.68
CA ILE A 390 9.90 2.00 -31.67
C ILE A 390 10.59 1.75 -30.34
N SER A 391 11.86 1.34 -30.37
CA SER A 391 12.70 1.20 -29.18
C SER A 391 13.66 2.38 -29.08
N VAL A 392 13.63 3.08 -27.96
CA VAL A 392 14.48 4.24 -27.69
C VAL A 392 15.46 3.89 -26.59
N LEU A 393 16.75 3.91 -26.91
CA LEU A 393 17.81 3.75 -25.92
C LEU A 393 17.93 5.05 -25.12
N THR A 394 17.81 4.97 -23.80
CA THR A 394 17.89 6.14 -22.90
C THR A 394 19.14 6.16 -22.03
N ASP A 395 19.88 5.05 -21.97
CA ASP A 395 21.14 4.95 -21.25
C ASP A 395 22.26 5.73 -21.97
N ALA A 396 23.07 6.44 -21.19
CA ALA A 396 24.13 7.29 -21.69
C ALA A 396 25.23 6.51 -22.43
N GLY A 397 25.47 5.24 -22.08
CA GLY A 397 26.41 4.35 -22.75
C GLY A 397 26.03 4.00 -24.20
N PHE A 398 24.79 4.28 -24.60
CA PHE A 398 24.31 4.14 -25.99
C PHE A 398 24.21 5.50 -26.72
N ASN A 399 24.69 6.58 -26.10
CA ASN A 399 24.42 7.97 -26.49
C ASN A 399 22.91 8.25 -26.56
N GLY A 400 22.15 7.70 -25.61
CA GLY A 400 20.72 7.90 -25.43
C GLY A 400 20.39 8.90 -24.32
N SER A 401 19.13 9.30 -24.22
CA SER A 401 18.64 10.13 -23.12
C SER A 401 17.13 9.98 -22.89
N MET A 402 16.66 10.26 -21.66
CA MET A 402 15.22 10.38 -21.37
C MET A 402 14.54 11.49 -22.18
N GLU A 403 15.27 12.52 -22.62
CA GLU A 403 14.73 13.55 -23.52
C GLU A 403 14.47 13.00 -24.93
N ASP A 404 15.32 12.09 -25.45
CA ASP A 404 15.03 11.40 -26.71
C ASP A 404 13.72 10.61 -26.61
N LEU A 405 13.52 9.87 -25.51
CA LEU A 405 12.27 9.15 -25.24
C LEU A 405 11.07 10.09 -25.22
N ARG A 406 11.18 11.22 -24.50
CA ARG A 406 10.13 12.23 -24.39
C ARG A 406 9.76 12.80 -25.75
N ARG A 407 10.75 13.15 -26.55
CA ARG A 407 10.58 13.73 -27.89
C ARG A 407 9.98 12.72 -28.86
N VAL A 408 10.47 11.49 -28.89
CA VAL A 408 9.93 10.42 -29.75
C VAL A 408 8.49 10.09 -29.37
N SER A 409 8.20 9.91 -28.08
CA SER A 409 6.86 9.61 -27.60
C SER A 409 5.86 10.73 -27.96
N ALA A 410 6.26 12.00 -27.77
CA ALA A 410 5.45 13.14 -28.18
C ALA A 410 5.28 13.24 -29.71
N GLY A 411 6.33 12.97 -30.47
CA GLY A 411 6.35 13.03 -31.93
C GLY A 411 5.52 11.93 -32.61
N LEU A 412 5.23 10.84 -31.89
CA LEU A 412 4.41 9.71 -32.32
C LEU A 412 3.04 9.64 -31.61
N LYS A 413 2.63 10.67 -30.88
CA LYS A 413 1.38 10.64 -30.09
C LYS A 413 0.13 10.27 -30.92
N ASP A 414 0.09 10.67 -32.19
CA ASP A 414 -1.05 10.49 -33.10
C ASP A 414 -0.98 9.16 -33.88
N THR A 415 0.02 8.33 -33.62
CA THR A 415 0.16 6.99 -34.23
C THR A 415 -0.30 5.90 -33.27
N SER A 416 -0.64 4.71 -33.77
CA SER A 416 -0.88 3.54 -32.94
C SER A 416 0.39 2.78 -32.53
N VAL A 417 1.57 3.25 -32.94
CA VAL A 417 2.85 2.55 -32.71
C VAL A 417 3.36 2.85 -31.30
N PRO A 418 3.59 1.82 -30.45
CA PRO A 418 4.09 1.98 -29.09
C PRO A 418 5.58 2.31 -29.04
N VAL A 419 5.98 3.00 -27.98
CA VAL A 419 7.37 3.38 -27.70
C VAL A 419 7.92 2.63 -26.48
N LEU A 420 8.97 1.85 -26.69
CA LEU A 420 9.73 1.15 -25.66
C LEU A 420 10.85 2.04 -25.13
N CYS A 421 10.88 2.24 -23.81
CA CYS A 421 12.05 2.77 -23.10
C CYS A 421 13.04 1.63 -22.85
N LYS A 422 14.16 1.64 -23.58
CA LYS A 422 15.19 0.63 -23.48
C LYS A 422 16.35 1.15 -22.62
N ASP A 423 16.33 0.73 -21.37
CA ASP A 423 17.30 1.08 -20.32
C ASP A 423 17.45 -0.08 -19.32
N PHE A 424 18.47 -0.02 -18.49
CA PHE A 424 18.62 -0.89 -17.33
C PHE A 424 17.71 -0.40 -16.19
N MET A 425 16.50 -0.98 -16.12
CA MET A 425 15.52 -0.68 -15.06
C MET A 425 15.90 -1.37 -13.75
N LEU A 426 16.76 -0.73 -12.96
CA LEU A 426 17.27 -1.28 -11.70
C LEU A 426 16.43 -0.88 -10.48
N THR A 427 15.69 0.22 -10.60
CA THR A 427 14.99 0.84 -9.47
C THR A 427 13.57 1.33 -9.85
N PRO A 428 12.59 1.30 -8.93
CA PRO A 428 11.26 1.84 -9.19
C PRO A 428 11.21 3.32 -9.65
N PRO A 429 12.10 4.24 -9.19
CA PRO A 429 12.18 5.58 -9.74
C PRO A 429 12.44 5.65 -11.25
N GLN A 430 13.24 4.73 -11.82
CA GLN A 430 13.49 4.71 -13.27
C GLN A 430 12.23 4.32 -14.06
N ILE A 431 11.43 3.38 -13.54
CA ILE A 431 10.11 3.03 -14.12
C ILE A 431 9.20 4.26 -14.11
N ALA A 432 9.18 4.99 -12.98
CA ALA A 432 8.41 6.21 -12.87
C ALA A 432 8.95 7.32 -13.79
N GLU A 433 10.24 7.40 -14.04
CA GLU A 433 10.81 8.35 -14.99
C GLU A 433 10.41 8.01 -16.44
N ALA A 434 10.54 6.74 -16.84
CA ALA A 434 10.17 6.28 -18.17
C ALA A 434 8.69 6.55 -18.50
N ALA A 435 7.78 6.19 -17.59
CA ALA A 435 6.35 6.46 -17.78
C ALA A 435 6.02 7.96 -17.79
N ALA A 436 6.80 8.81 -17.09
CA ALA A 436 6.59 10.27 -17.13
C ALA A 436 7.05 10.88 -18.45
N ASN A 437 8.04 10.27 -19.11
CA ASN A 437 8.55 10.64 -20.42
C ASN A 437 7.77 9.97 -21.59
N GLY A 438 6.63 9.35 -21.30
CA GLY A 438 5.70 8.89 -22.34
C GLY A 438 5.95 7.47 -22.88
N ALA A 439 6.82 6.68 -22.24
CA ALA A 439 7.00 5.27 -22.62
C ALA A 439 5.67 4.50 -22.58
N ASP A 440 5.42 3.64 -23.56
CA ASP A 440 4.32 2.68 -23.54
C ASP A 440 4.77 1.36 -22.88
N VAL A 441 6.05 1.03 -23.06
CA VAL A 441 6.67 -0.23 -22.62
C VAL A 441 8.02 0.07 -21.97
N ILE A 442 8.42 -0.74 -20.99
CA ILE A 442 9.80 -0.75 -20.45
C ILE A 442 10.45 -2.12 -20.62
N LEU A 443 11.78 -2.13 -20.67
CA LEU A 443 12.60 -3.35 -20.63
C LEU A 443 12.89 -3.76 -19.18
N LEU A 444 12.65 -5.02 -18.84
CA LEU A 444 13.12 -5.65 -17.60
C LEU A 444 14.03 -6.82 -17.95
N ILE A 445 15.25 -6.85 -17.42
CA ILE A 445 16.23 -7.90 -17.74
C ILE A 445 16.36 -8.84 -16.55
N VAL A 446 15.89 -10.08 -16.70
CA VAL A 446 15.85 -11.06 -15.60
C VAL A 446 17.25 -11.39 -15.10
N HIS A 447 18.24 -11.44 -15.99
CA HIS A 447 19.63 -11.68 -15.62
C HIS A 447 20.13 -10.72 -14.52
N ILE A 448 19.68 -9.47 -14.56
CA ILE A 448 20.08 -8.42 -13.63
C ILE A 448 19.15 -8.37 -12.41
N LEU A 449 17.85 -8.46 -12.64
CA LEU A 449 16.84 -8.28 -11.60
C LEU A 449 16.55 -9.55 -10.79
N GLN A 450 16.82 -10.73 -11.35
CA GLN A 450 16.47 -12.02 -10.77
C GLN A 450 14.98 -12.02 -10.34
N GLU A 451 14.66 -12.54 -9.15
CA GLU A 451 13.30 -12.57 -8.60
C GLU A 451 12.67 -11.16 -8.41
N ASN A 452 13.49 -10.10 -8.35
CA ASN A 452 12.98 -8.73 -8.24
C ASN A 452 12.19 -8.29 -9.49
N THR A 453 12.29 -9.04 -10.59
CA THR A 453 11.48 -8.83 -11.80
C THR A 453 9.98 -8.80 -11.49
N PHE A 454 9.49 -9.61 -10.55
CA PHE A 454 8.08 -9.63 -10.15
C PHE A 454 7.60 -8.27 -9.63
N GLU A 455 8.36 -7.68 -8.71
CA GLU A 455 7.99 -6.41 -8.10
C GLU A 455 8.10 -5.26 -9.11
N MET A 456 9.12 -5.29 -9.97
CA MET A 456 9.28 -4.29 -11.04
C MET A 456 8.14 -4.35 -12.05
N ALA A 457 7.72 -5.55 -12.49
CA ALA A 457 6.60 -5.73 -13.40
C ALA A 457 5.30 -5.21 -12.78
N ARG A 458 5.02 -5.59 -11.53
CA ARG A 458 3.85 -5.11 -10.78
C ARG A 458 3.82 -3.58 -10.68
N ILE A 459 4.96 -2.95 -10.40
CA ILE A 459 5.08 -1.49 -10.35
C ILE A 459 4.86 -0.87 -11.73
N ALA A 460 5.44 -1.42 -12.79
CA ALA A 460 5.27 -0.94 -14.16
C ALA A 460 3.81 -1.00 -14.62
N HIS A 461 3.12 -2.12 -14.38
CA HIS A 461 1.68 -2.27 -14.64
C HIS A 461 0.86 -1.25 -13.88
N SER A 462 1.26 -0.89 -12.66
CA SER A 462 0.60 0.15 -11.87
C SER A 462 0.71 1.56 -12.49
N PHE A 463 1.66 1.77 -13.40
CA PHE A 463 1.79 2.98 -14.22
C PHE A 463 1.15 2.85 -15.62
N GLY A 464 0.47 1.74 -15.89
CA GLY A 464 -0.12 1.40 -17.19
C GLY A 464 0.92 1.06 -18.27
N LEU A 465 2.16 0.75 -17.88
CA LEU A 465 3.20 0.30 -18.82
C LEU A 465 3.04 -1.20 -19.08
N GLU A 466 3.21 -1.63 -20.34
CA GLU A 466 3.53 -3.04 -20.60
C GLU A 466 5.02 -3.30 -20.29
N VAL A 467 5.36 -4.56 -20.02
CA VAL A 467 6.76 -4.97 -19.80
C VAL A 467 7.23 -5.96 -20.87
N LEU A 468 8.38 -5.63 -21.47
CA LEU A 468 9.19 -6.56 -22.25
C LEU A 468 10.22 -7.18 -21.30
N VAL A 469 10.07 -8.46 -21.00
CA VAL A 469 10.96 -9.16 -20.07
C VAL A 469 11.98 -9.98 -20.84
N GLU A 470 13.25 -9.58 -20.77
CA GLU A 470 14.37 -10.20 -21.47
C GLU A 470 14.92 -11.39 -20.68
N VAL A 471 15.09 -12.52 -21.39
CA VAL A 471 15.59 -13.79 -20.87
C VAL A 471 16.61 -14.41 -21.82
N HIS A 472 17.56 -15.17 -21.27
CA HIS A 472 18.57 -15.90 -22.03
C HIS A 472 18.47 -17.42 -21.85
N ASN A 473 17.99 -17.91 -20.69
CA ASN A 473 17.98 -19.33 -20.34
C ASN A 473 16.65 -19.79 -19.70
N PRO A 474 16.41 -21.10 -19.53
CA PRO A 474 15.14 -21.62 -18.99
C PRO A 474 14.80 -21.15 -17.56
N ASN A 475 15.80 -20.88 -16.72
CA ASN A 475 15.55 -20.40 -15.35
C ASN A 475 15.02 -18.96 -15.37
N GLU A 476 15.60 -18.12 -16.21
CA GLU A 476 15.14 -16.75 -16.40
C GLU A 476 13.73 -16.71 -17.01
N LEU A 477 13.42 -17.64 -17.92
CA LEU A 477 12.08 -17.80 -18.48
C LEU A 477 11.03 -18.13 -17.42
N ASP A 478 11.33 -19.00 -16.45
CA ASP A 478 10.41 -19.32 -15.36
C ASP A 478 10.06 -18.08 -14.51
N ILE A 479 11.07 -17.24 -14.22
CA ILE A 479 10.86 -15.96 -13.52
C ILE A 479 9.99 -15.02 -14.37
N ALA A 480 10.27 -14.88 -15.67
CA ALA A 480 9.50 -14.03 -16.56
C ALA A 480 8.02 -14.44 -16.66
N LEU A 481 7.74 -15.75 -16.69
CA LEU A 481 6.38 -16.29 -16.72
C LEU A 481 5.63 -16.03 -15.41
N LYS A 482 6.31 -16.08 -14.26
CA LYS A 482 5.75 -15.77 -12.94
C LYS A 482 5.54 -14.28 -12.71
N ALA A 483 6.37 -13.44 -13.32
CA ALA A 483 6.27 -11.97 -13.27
C ALA A 483 5.16 -11.40 -14.17
N ASP A 484 4.39 -12.26 -14.84
CA ASP A 484 3.32 -11.90 -15.78
C ASP A 484 3.77 -10.95 -16.90
N ALA A 485 4.89 -11.29 -17.55
CA ALA A 485 5.39 -10.55 -18.70
C ALA A 485 4.32 -10.41 -19.81
N ASP A 486 4.16 -9.18 -20.33
CA ASP A 486 3.30 -8.90 -21.49
C ASP A 486 3.94 -9.43 -22.77
N VAL A 487 5.25 -9.23 -22.91
CA VAL A 487 6.10 -9.70 -24.00
C VAL A 487 7.37 -10.33 -23.42
N ILE A 488 7.76 -11.49 -23.94
CA ILE A 488 9.00 -12.19 -23.56
C ILE A 488 10.04 -11.97 -24.65
N GLY A 489 11.13 -11.29 -24.31
CA GLY A 489 12.28 -11.08 -25.18
C GLY A 489 13.31 -12.19 -25.01
N VAL A 490 13.66 -12.91 -26.07
CA VAL A 490 14.73 -13.91 -26.03
C VAL A 490 16.01 -13.31 -26.60
N ASN A 491 16.98 -13.05 -25.73
CA ASN A 491 18.26 -12.48 -26.13
C ASN A 491 19.23 -13.60 -26.54
N GLN A 492 19.66 -13.58 -27.81
CA GLN A 492 20.65 -14.53 -28.34
C GLN A 492 22.04 -14.39 -27.73
N ARG A 493 22.30 -13.27 -27.05
CA ARG A 493 23.60 -12.92 -26.50
C ARG A 493 23.61 -13.19 -24.99
N ASP A 494 24.61 -13.91 -24.50
CA ASP A 494 24.86 -14.00 -23.06
C ASP A 494 25.37 -12.64 -22.56
N LEU A 495 24.74 -12.09 -21.53
CA LEU A 495 25.13 -10.79 -20.96
C LEU A 495 26.39 -10.84 -20.10
N ASN A 496 26.89 -12.03 -19.74
CA ASN A 496 28.13 -12.19 -18.97
C ASN A 496 29.37 -12.02 -19.84
N ASP A 497 29.38 -12.62 -21.04
CA ASP A 497 30.56 -12.69 -21.90
C ASP A 497 30.32 -12.16 -23.33
N PHE A 498 29.09 -11.75 -23.65
CA PHE A 498 28.65 -11.24 -24.94
C PHE A 498 28.74 -12.25 -26.09
N SER A 499 28.90 -13.55 -25.80
CA SER A 499 28.90 -14.61 -26.80
C SER A 499 27.48 -14.90 -27.32
N MET A 500 27.39 -15.49 -28.52
CA MET A 500 26.13 -15.72 -29.23
C MET A 500 25.74 -17.21 -29.19
N HIS A 501 24.51 -17.52 -28.78
CA HIS A 501 24.02 -18.89 -28.60
C HIS A 501 22.76 -19.19 -29.45
N PRO A 502 22.88 -19.33 -30.78
CA PRO A 502 21.73 -19.51 -31.68
C PRO A 502 20.95 -20.82 -31.45
N ASN A 503 21.61 -21.89 -30.98
CA ASN A 503 20.94 -23.16 -30.69
C ASN A 503 20.04 -23.05 -29.44
N GLN A 504 20.54 -22.40 -28.38
CA GLN A 504 19.77 -22.14 -27.16
C GLN A 504 18.57 -21.24 -27.43
N PHE A 505 18.74 -20.24 -28.31
CA PHE A 505 17.66 -19.41 -28.82
C PHE A 505 16.53 -20.22 -29.47
N ALA A 506 16.88 -21.18 -30.34
CA ALA A 506 15.90 -22.05 -31.00
C ALA A 506 15.25 -23.10 -30.09
N ASP A 507 15.87 -23.43 -28.95
CA ASP A 507 15.30 -24.35 -27.96
C ASP A 507 14.42 -23.63 -26.92
N LEU A 508 14.79 -22.42 -26.50
CA LEU A 508 14.06 -21.67 -25.49
C LEU A 508 12.64 -21.32 -25.94
N ILE A 509 12.46 -20.99 -27.22
CA ILE A 509 11.14 -20.71 -27.80
C ILE A 509 10.15 -21.87 -27.62
N LYS A 510 10.61 -23.13 -27.63
CA LYS A 510 9.76 -24.31 -27.43
C LYS A 510 9.19 -24.41 -26.02
N LEU A 511 9.83 -23.73 -25.06
CA LEU A 511 9.40 -23.68 -23.66
C LEU A 511 8.44 -22.52 -23.37
N ILE A 512 8.34 -21.55 -24.28
CA ILE A 512 7.45 -20.39 -24.12
C ILE A 512 6.00 -20.81 -24.49
N PRO A 513 5.03 -20.64 -23.58
CA PRO A 513 3.63 -20.97 -23.85
C PRO A 513 3.09 -20.27 -25.10
N ALA A 514 2.24 -20.96 -25.87
CA ALA A 514 1.71 -20.45 -27.13
C ALA A 514 0.87 -19.17 -26.99
N ASN A 515 0.30 -18.92 -25.81
CA ASN A 515 -0.49 -17.72 -25.50
C ASN A 515 0.36 -16.50 -25.08
N ARG A 516 1.68 -16.63 -25.03
CA ARG A 516 2.61 -15.54 -24.71
C ARG A 516 3.25 -14.99 -25.99
N VAL A 517 3.32 -13.66 -26.08
CA VAL A 517 3.98 -12.96 -27.18
C VAL A 517 5.49 -12.99 -26.96
N LYS A 518 6.23 -13.37 -27.99
CA LYS A 518 7.67 -13.63 -27.92
C LYS A 518 8.42 -12.87 -29.01
N VAL A 519 9.49 -12.19 -28.61
CA VAL A 519 10.32 -11.36 -29.48
C VAL A 519 11.74 -11.91 -29.52
N ALA A 520 12.33 -11.93 -30.71
CA ALA A 520 13.72 -12.28 -30.93
C ALA A 520 14.63 -11.06 -30.77
N GLU A 521 15.67 -11.17 -29.96
CA GLU A 521 16.58 -10.06 -29.66
C GLU A 521 18.05 -10.42 -29.88
N SER A 522 18.83 -9.40 -30.27
CA SER A 522 20.26 -9.50 -30.62
C SER A 522 20.58 -10.42 -31.81
N GLY A 523 21.70 -10.16 -32.48
CA GLY A 523 22.23 -11.06 -33.54
C GLY A 523 21.58 -10.96 -34.92
N LEU A 524 20.49 -10.21 -35.08
CA LEU A 524 19.77 -10.04 -36.34
C LEU A 524 20.42 -8.95 -37.21
N LYS A 525 21.28 -9.37 -38.14
CA LYS A 525 22.04 -8.48 -39.04
C LYS A 525 21.37 -8.29 -40.40
N THR A 526 20.54 -9.23 -40.85
CA THR A 526 19.87 -9.17 -42.16
C THR A 526 18.37 -9.48 -42.06
N ARG A 527 17.62 -9.12 -43.10
CA ARG A 527 16.18 -9.40 -43.21
C ARG A 527 15.91 -10.91 -43.21
N GLU A 528 16.76 -11.71 -43.87
CA GLU A 528 16.62 -13.16 -43.94
C GLU A 528 16.72 -13.79 -42.55
N GLN A 529 17.63 -13.29 -41.71
CA GLN A 529 17.76 -13.75 -40.32
C GLN A 529 16.52 -13.39 -39.49
N ALA A 530 15.96 -12.20 -39.70
CA ALA A 530 14.70 -11.80 -39.05
C ALA A 530 13.52 -12.67 -39.51
N LEU A 531 13.39 -12.94 -40.81
CA LEU A 531 12.37 -13.84 -41.33
C LEU A 531 12.54 -15.28 -40.83
N ALA A 532 13.78 -15.76 -40.69
CA ALA A 532 14.06 -17.05 -40.09
C ALA A 532 13.62 -17.12 -38.62
N ALA A 533 13.79 -16.04 -37.85
CA ALA A 533 13.28 -15.97 -36.48
C ALA A 533 11.75 -16.03 -36.45
N ILE A 534 11.05 -15.29 -37.32
CA ILE A 534 9.58 -15.40 -37.42
C ILE A 534 9.16 -16.83 -37.79
N ALA A 535 9.85 -17.47 -38.74
CA ALA A 535 9.57 -18.85 -39.13
C ALA A 535 9.81 -19.89 -38.02
N LEU A 536 10.68 -19.58 -37.04
CA LEU A 536 10.87 -20.39 -35.83
C LEU A 536 9.71 -20.25 -34.83
N GLY A 537 8.83 -19.27 -35.02
CA GLY A 537 7.64 -19.03 -34.20
C GLY A 537 7.71 -17.79 -33.32
N TYR A 538 8.67 -16.89 -33.53
CA TYR A 538 8.67 -15.58 -32.86
C TYR A 538 7.57 -14.69 -33.46
N ASP A 539 6.90 -13.92 -32.60
CA ASP A 539 5.84 -12.98 -33.02
C ASP A 539 6.44 -11.64 -33.51
N GLY A 540 7.72 -11.38 -33.22
CA GLY A 540 8.43 -10.20 -33.68
C GLY A 540 9.93 -10.25 -33.46
N VAL A 541 10.63 -9.25 -33.99
CA VAL A 541 12.08 -9.10 -33.89
C VAL A 541 12.45 -7.70 -33.39
N LEU A 542 13.45 -7.58 -32.52
CA LEU A 542 14.05 -6.30 -32.14
C LEU A 542 15.34 -6.07 -32.91
N VAL A 543 15.37 -5.02 -33.72
CA VAL A 543 16.47 -4.73 -34.64
C VAL A 543 16.96 -3.31 -34.42
N GLY A 544 18.24 -3.15 -34.10
CA GLY A 544 18.88 -1.85 -33.89
C GLY A 544 20.08 -1.61 -34.79
N GLU A 545 21.13 -2.41 -34.62
CA GLU A 545 22.40 -2.21 -35.34
C GLU A 545 22.22 -2.33 -36.86
N ALA A 546 21.49 -3.32 -37.36
CA ALA A 546 21.26 -3.49 -38.79
C ALA A 546 20.51 -2.29 -39.40
N LEU A 547 19.42 -1.86 -38.76
CA LEU A 547 18.63 -0.71 -39.24
C LEU A 547 19.43 0.60 -39.20
N SER A 548 20.28 0.77 -38.18
CA SER A 548 21.05 2.01 -38.02
C SER A 548 22.21 2.12 -39.02
N ARG A 549 22.73 0.99 -39.52
CA ARG A 549 23.82 0.96 -40.52
C ARG A 549 23.34 1.07 -41.98
N LEU A 550 22.04 0.91 -42.25
CA LEU A 550 21.50 1.00 -43.60
C LEU A 550 21.30 2.48 -44.00
N ASP A 551 21.79 2.83 -45.19
CA ASP A 551 21.50 4.12 -45.82
C ASP A 551 19.99 4.26 -46.09
N ASN A 552 19.35 3.17 -46.50
CA ASN A 552 17.90 3.06 -46.67
C ASN A 552 17.31 1.93 -45.80
N PRO A 553 16.79 2.23 -44.59
CA PRO A 553 16.18 1.24 -43.72
C PRO A 553 14.97 0.51 -44.33
N ALA A 554 14.33 1.06 -45.37
CA ALA A 554 13.19 0.44 -46.05
C ALA A 554 13.55 -0.93 -46.67
N GLU A 555 14.81 -1.13 -47.05
CA GLU A 555 15.32 -2.40 -47.59
C GLU A 555 15.14 -3.55 -46.58
N PHE A 556 15.31 -3.29 -45.29
CA PHE A 556 15.09 -4.29 -44.24
C PHE A 556 13.61 -4.72 -44.17
N PHE A 557 12.70 -3.83 -44.55
CA PHE A 557 11.27 -4.08 -44.64
C PHE A 557 10.85 -4.65 -46.01
N GLY A 558 11.78 -4.78 -46.95
CA GLY A 558 11.52 -5.26 -48.31
C GLY A 558 10.78 -4.24 -49.17
N LYS A 559 11.05 -2.95 -48.94
CA LYS A 559 10.41 -1.81 -49.61
C LYS A 559 11.40 -1.01 -50.43
#